data_AF-A0A8H2XZZ3-F1
#
_entry.id   AF-A0A8H2XZZ3-F1
#
_cell.length_a   1.000
_cell.length_b   1.000
_cell.length_c   1.000
_cell.angle_alpha   90.00
_cell.angle_beta   90.00
_cell.angle_gamma   90.00
#
_symmetry.space_group_name_H-M   'P 1'
#
loop_
_entity.id
_entity.type
_entity.pdbx_description
1 polymer ?
#
loop_
_entity_poly.entity_id
_entity_poly.type
_entity_poly.pdbx_seq_one_letter_code
_entity_poly.pdbx_strand_id
1 'polypeptide(L)'
;MSERSDAPGATGASKLAQNELRFNMWAQHVQLDLNVRTVLPKTLATLLEDCEKIPRWVAKPDSSRYTYCSPVFQPWIQALERFLPSDYAHFSDDETLSKDVSSVIDAIFRICKHSLKDLSDSLPAPTEDDWRCPVDNLMSCTWNDHKSGHFQFREECPLRLPARPAMLAASFPTKVQPDSSVFIKLENWDVAMYLATVSNACSVLNRGVADDGYLRALHWVSEFAGDKISEVIALRQAMIAITPGLYQRRALGFKSHFLFMTVHHPATFLTVYAATWSPSGREGARSTTTVDAMGPPSRINTGNISVAGGPSNPSPLPIKLEQVPVRKHQGAGPPSEPRSEKIVFYRLGEGFDMRSPLHMLQYYLLMNAVGKLAQKYKKQIEEEYKAQLIKQMRDSYEYYEWPGQSRAHGSDTSMHSNVPTSQGSLPRVGRQQNCTSQEECGPYEEISYEPGVQTAGVEATGGSLEFPQVEQLGSVDPGCKVRNYLVNSGPEIYEPLPSDQFDYD
;
A
#
# COMPACT_ATOMS: atom_id res chain seq x y z
N MET A 1 -8.12 -41.33 13.24
CA MET A 1 -8.48 -39.95 12.85
C MET A 1 -7.18 -39.18 12.85
N SER A 2 -6.61 -38.98 11.67
CA SER A 2 -5.30 -38.35 11.50
C SER A 2 -5.48 -36.84 11.53
N GLU A 3 -4.78 -36.17 12.43
CA GLU A 3 -4.60 -34.71 12.40
C GLU A 3 -3.99 -34.35 11.05
N ARG A 4 -4.77 -33.66 10.22
CA ARG A 4 -4.28 -33.01 9.02
C ARG A 4 -3.37 -31.87 9.51
N SER A 5 -2.08 -32.04 9.25
CA SER A 5 -1.09 -30.96 9.29
C SER A 5 -1.69 -29.68 8.70
N ASP A 6 -1.85 -28.66 9.54
CA ASP A 6 -2.18 -27.32 9.10
C ASP A 6 -1.16 -26.90 8.02
N ALA A 7 -1.65 -26.30 6.93
CA ALA A 7 -0.81 -25.69 5.91
C ALA A 7 0.16 -24.69 6.57
N PRO A 8 1.38 -24.48 6.01
CA PRO A 8 2.41 -23.66 6.64
C PRO A 8 1.88 -22.28 7.08
N GLY A 9 1.68 -22.16 8.39
CA GLY A 9 1.81 -20.96 9.20
C GLY A 9 1.05 -19.70 8.75
N ALA A 10 -0.29 -19.70 8.85
CA ALA A 10 -1.02 -18.44 8.89
C ALA A 10 -0.40 -17.51 9.97
N THR A 11 0.12 -16.36 9.55
CA THR A 11 0.82 -15.42 10.43
C THR A 11 -0.10 -15.00 11.57
N GLY A 12 0.47 -14.59 12.71
CA GLY A 12 -0.34 -14.11 13.84
C GLY A 12 -1.27 -12.95 13.46
N ALA A 13 -0.88 -12.13 12.47
CA ALA A 13 -1.69 -11.03 11.93
C ALA A 13 -2.89 -11.54 11.13
N SER A 14 -2.72 -12.57 10.30
CA SER A 14 -3.83 -13.19 9.57
C SER A 14 -4.87 -13.80 10.53
N LYS A 15 -4.40 -14.51 11.57
CA LYS A 15 -5.28 -15.03 12.63
C LYS A 15 -6.02 -13.92 13.39
N LEU A 16 -5.39 -12.76 13.57
CA LEU A 16 -6.02 -11.59 14.17
C LEU A 16 -7.14 -11.05 13.26
N ALA A 17 -6.90 -10.90 11.96
CA ALA A 17 -7.90 -10.43 11.00
C ALA A 17 -9.14 -11.33 10.90
N GLN A 18 -8.93 -12.66 10.97
CA GLN A 18 -9.99 -13.66 10.93
C GLN A 18 -10.89 -13.65 12.18
N ASN A 19 -10.36 -13.25 13.34
CA ASN A 19 -11.13 -13.21 14.59
C ASN A 19 -11.69 -11.81 14.85
N GLU A 20 -12.96 -11.59 14.51
CA GLU A 20 -13.63 -10.30 14.63
C GLU A 20 -13.52 -9.66 16.02
N LEU A 21 -13.78 -10.42 17.09
CA LEU A 21 -13.72 -9.88 18.45
C LEU A 21 -12.30 -9.40 18.80
N ARG A 22 -11.29 -10.20 18.48
CA ARG A 22 -9.88 -9.83 18.71
C ARG A 22 -9.45 -8.67 17.84
N PHE A 23 -9.87 -8.64 16.58
CA PHE A 23 -9.62 -7.53 15.68
C PHE A 23 -10.24 -6.23 16.21
N ASN A 24 -11.50 -6.24 16.66
CA ASN A 24 -12.17 -5.05 17.18
C ASN A 24 -11.50 -4.51 18.46
N MET A 25 -11.07 -5.40 19.37
CA MET A 25 -10.29 -4.99 20.54
C MET A 25 -8.95 -4.37 20.16
N TRP A 26 -8.25 -4.96 19.18
CA TRP A 26 -7.01 -4.41 18.65
C TRP A 26 -7.23 -3.06 17.95
N ALA A 27 -8.26 -2.95 17.11
CA ALA A 27 -8.65 -1.74 16.41
C ALA A 27 -8.94 -0.60 17.39
N GLN A 28 -9.69 -0.87 18.46
CA GLN A 28 -9.94 0.11 19.51
C GLN A 28 -8.66 0.58 20.19
N HIS A 29 -7.74 -0.33 20.50
CA HIS A 29 -6.45 0.01 21.13
C HIS A 29 -5.57 0.89 20.24
N VAL A 30 -5.55 0.61 18.93
CA VAL A 30 -4.78 1.41 17.96
C VAL A 30 -5.56 2.63 17.42
N GLN A 31 -6.71 2.94 18.04
CA GLN A 31 -7.58 4.08 17.71
C GLN A 31 -8.11 4.07 16.27
N LEU A 32 -8.41 2.89 15.75
CA LEU A 32 -8.91 2.67 14.40
C LEU A 32 -10.43 2.85 14.35
N ASP A 33 -10.89 3.81 13.53
CA ASP A 33 -12.30 3.98 13.18
C ASP A 33 -12.68 2.98 12.09
N LEU A 34 -13.48 1.97 12.46
CA LEU A 34 -13.91 0.90 11.58
C LEU A 34 -14.91 1.37 10.51
N ASN A 35 -15.44 2.59 10.62
CA ASN A 35 -16.33 3.15 9.62
C ASN A 35 -15.53 3.68 8.43
N VAL A 36 -15.52 2.91 7.35
CA VAL A 36 -14.95 3.35 6.07
C VAL A 36 -15.84 4.44 5.47
N ARG A 37 -15.23 5.57 5.12
CA ARG A 37 -15.92 6.75 4.60
C ARG A 37 -15.92 6.72 3.08
N THR A 38 -17.03 7.20 2.52
CA THR A 38 -17.20 7.38 1.07
C THR A 38 -17.12 8.85 0.66
N VAL A 39 -17.37 9.78 1.59
CA VAL A 39 -17.19 11.21 1.35
C VAL A 39 -15.71 11.55 1.45
N LEU A 40 -15.12 11.91 0.31
CA LEU A 40 -13.69 12.13 0.18
C LEU A 40 -13.27 13.55 0.57
N PRO A 41 -12.19 13.73 1.33
CA PRO A 41 -11.50 15.01 1.47
C PRO A 41 -11.06 15.51 0.10
N LYS A 42 -11.00 16.84 -0.06
CA LYS A 42 -10.62 17.49 -1.33
C LYS A 42 -9.36 16.90 -1.97
N THR A 43 -8.33 16.62 -1.17
CA THR A 43 -7.08 16.02 -1.66
C THR A 43 -7.30 14.66 -2.32
N LEU A 44 -8.15 13.80 -1.76
CA LEU A 44 -8.46 12.49 -2.33
C LEU A 44 -9.41 12.59 -3.52
N ALA A 45 -10.37 13.52 -3.49
CA ALA A 45 -11.27 13.79 -4.62
C ALA A 45 -10.48 14.25 -5.86
N THR A 46 -9.56 15.21 -5.69
CA THR A 46 -8.69 15.68 -6.78
C THR A 46 -7.78 14.57 -7.33
N LEU A 47 -7.31 13.64 -6.49
CA LEU A 47 -6.57 12.48 -6.99
C LEU A 47 -7.43 11.62 -7.92
N LEU A 48 -8.69 11.36 -7.56
CA LEU A 48 -9.59 10.57 -8.41
C LEU A 48 -9.92 11.28 -9.73
N GLU A 49 -10.16 12.59 -9.69
CA GLU A 49 -10.35 13.41 -10.91
C GLU A 49 -9.14 13.32 -11.85
N ASP A 50 -7.92 13.29 -11.29
CA ASP A 50 -6.69 13.11 -12.09
C ASP A 50 -6.58 11.70 -12.71
N CYS A 51 -7.25 10.69 -12.16
CA CYS A 51 -7.24 9.32 -12.69
C CYS A 51 -8.14 9.15 -13.92
N GLU A 52 -9.07 10.07 -14.13
CA GLU A 52 -9.95 10.07 -15.31
C GLU A 52 -9.23 10.63 -16.55
N LYS A 53 -8.09 11.31 -16.36
CA LYS A 53 -7.32 11.90 -17.46
C LYS A 53 -6.57 10.82 -18.23
N ILE A 54 -7.03 10.53 -19.44
CA ILE A 54 -6.48 9.45 -20.29
C ILE A 54 -5.85 10.04 -21.55
N PRO A 55 -4.63 9.62 -21.96
CA PRO A 55 -4.05 10.07 -23.23
C PRO A 55 -4.95 9.72 -24.42
N ARG A 56 -5.19 10.70 -25.31
CA ARG A 56 -6.11 10.52 -26.46
C ARG A 56 -5.75 9.35 -27.37
N TRP A 57 -4.46 9.02 -27.48
CA TRP A 57 -4.01 7.91 -28.31
C TRP A 57 -4.48 6.53 -27.82
N VAL A 58 -4.85 6.39 -26.54
CA VAL A 58 -5.32 5.13 -25.95
C VAL A 58 -6.65 4.68 -26.57
N ALA A 59 -7.47 5.63 -27.02
CA ALA A 59 -8.73 5.34 -27.70
C ALA A 59 -8.56 5.04 -29.21
N LYS A 60 -7.32 5.07 -29.73
CA LYS A 60 -7.03 4.89 -31.16
C LYS A 60 -6.34 3.54 -31.40
N PRO A 61 -7.04 2.51 -31.91
CA PRO A 61 -6.45 1.19 -32.10
C PRO A 61 -5.25 1.15 -33.05
N ASP A 62 -5.17 2.10 -33.97
CA ASP A 62 -4.12 2.29 -34.97
C ASP A 62 -2.94 3.15 -34.49
N SER A 63 -2.95 3.58 -33.21
CA SER A 63 -1.86 4.36 -32.62
C SER A 63 -0.53 3.62 -32.73
N SER A 64 0.51 4.31 -33.20
CA SER A 64 1.88 3.79 -33.23
C SER A 64 2.44 3.47 -31.83
N ARG A 65 1.80 3.95 -30.77
CA ARG A 65 2.14 3.58 -29.38
C ARG A 65 1.79 2.12 -29.06
N TYR A 66 0.93 1.48 -29.87
CA TYR A 66 0.60 0.07 -29.74
C TYR A 66 1.48 -0.86 -30.57
N THR A 67 2.44 -0.36 -31.36
CA THR A 67 3.19 -1.17 -32.35
C THR A 67 3.76 -2.47 -31.77
N TYR A 68 4.25 -2.47 -30.53
CA TYR A 68 4.87 -3.65 -29.91
C TYR A 68 3.89 -4.64 -29.26
N CYS A 69 2.70 -4.19 -28.85
CA CYS A 69 1.75 -5.03 -28.11
C CYS A 69 0.48 -5.37 -28.93
N SER A 70 0.25 -4.65 -30.03
CA SER A 70 -0.90 -4.82 -30.93
C SER A 70 -1.14 -6.29 -31.35
N PRO A 71 -0.16 -7.06 -31.86
CA PRO A 71 -0.41 -8.42 -32.34
C PRO A 71 -0.97 -9.38 -31.28
N VAL A 72 -0.64 -9.16 -30.01
CA VAL A 72 -0.99 -10.05 -28.90
C VAL A 72 -2.24 -9.56 -28.17
N PHE A 73 -2.48 -8.25 -28.14
CA PHE A 73 -3.48 -7.63 -27.28
C PHE A 73 -4.60 -6.88 -28.02
N GLN A 74 -4.79 -7.14 -29.32
CA GLN A 74 -5.88 -6.57 -30.13
C GLN A 74 -7.26 -6.55 -29.42
N PRO A 75 -7.73 -7.62 -28.76
CA PRO A 75 -9.03 -7.59 -28.09
C PRO A 75 -9.15 -6.51 -26.99
N TRP A 76 -8.07 -6.24 -26.25
CA TRP A 76 -8.08 -5.23 -25.18
C TRP A 76 -7.92 -3.81 -25.74
N ILE A 77 -7.17 -3.65 -26.83
CA ILE A 77 -7.08 -2.37 -27.54
C ILE A 77 -8.46 -1.97 -28.08
N GLN A 78 -9.17 -2.90 -28.72
CA GLN A 78 -10.54 -2.66 -29.18
C GLN A 78 -11.52 -2.42 -28.01
N ALA A 79 -11.31 -3.09 -26.87
CA ALA A 79 -12.13 -2.84 -25.69
C ALA A 79 -11.95 -1.40 -25.18
N LEU A 80 -10.73 -0.87 -25.16
CA LEU A 80 -10.46 0.52 -24.78
C LEU A 80 -11.19 1.52 -25.69
N GLU A 81 -11.14 1.32 -27.02
CA GLU A 81 -11.90 2.16 -27.97
C GLU A 81 -13.41 2.17 -27.66
N ARG A 82 -13.99 1.01 -27.33
CA ARG A 82 -15.41 0.92 -26.96
C ARG A 82 -15.75 1.64 -25.66
N PHE A 83 -14.84 1.61 -24.69
CA PHE A 83 -15.03 2.29 -23.40
C PHE A 83 -14.70 3.79 -23.45
N LEU A 84 -13.91 4.22 -24.42
CA LEU A 84 -13.41 5.59 -24.57
C LEU A 84 -13.86 6.17 -25.92
N PRO A 85 -15.12 6.64 -26.04
CA PRO A 85 -15.60 7.22 -27.27
C PRO A 85 -14.80 8.48 -27.65
N SER A 86 -14.86 8.88 -28.92
CA SER A 86 -14.06 10.00 -29.46
C SER A 86 -14.31 11.35 -28.76
N ASP A 87 -15.45 11.50 -28.10
CA ASP A 87 -15.88 12.68 -27.33
C ASP A 87 -15.69 12.52 -25.81
N TYR A 88 -14.91 11.52 -25.36
CA TYR A 88 -14.62 11.33 -23.94
C TYR A 88 -14.02 12.60 -23.32
N ALA A 89 -14.72 13.15 -22.32
CA ALA A 89 -14.48 14.50 -21.80
C ALA A 89 -13.12 14.66 -21.12
N HIS A 90 -12.48 13.56 -20.70
CA HIS A 90 -11.25 13.57 -19.91
C HIS A 90 -10.01 13.18 -20.72
N PHE A 91 -10.06 13.31 -22.05
CA PHE A 91 -8.85 13.16 -22.85
C PHE A 91 -7.80 14.20 -22.49
N SER A 92 -6.57 13.74 -22.33
CA SER A 92 -5.39 14.56 -22.07
C SER A 92 -4.43 14.51 -23.25
N ASP A 93 -3.86 15.67 -23.59
CA ASP A 93 -2.78 15.83 -24.57
C ASP A 93 -1.40 16.00 -23.85
N ASP A 94 -1.32 15.66 -22.57
CA ASP A 94 -0.07 15.67 -21.78
C ASP A 94 0.91 14.59 -22.29
N GLU A 95 2.02 15.02 -22.89
CA GLU A 95 3.03 14.12 -23.46
C GLU A 95 3.82 13.35 -22.38
N THR A 96 3.98 13.90 -21.18
CA THR A 96 4.60 13.15 -20.07
C THR A 96 3.68 12.00 -19.66
N LEU A 97 2.39 12.27 -19.49
CA LEU A 97 1.40 11.23 -19.20
C LEU A 97 1.31 10.19 -20.34
N SER A 98 1.38 10.66 -21.59
CA SER A 98 1.39 9.81 -22.78
C SER A 98 2.56 8.82 -22.77
N LYS A 99 3.77 9.27 -22.45
CA LYS A 99 4.96 8.42 -22.32
C LYS A 99 4.84 7.44 -21.16
N ASP A 100 4.39 7.93 -19.99
CA ASP A 100 4.15 7.12 -18.79
C ASP A 100 3.17 5.97 -19.08
N VAL A 101 2.02 6.26 -19.69
CA VAL A 101 1.04 5.23 -20.06
C VAL A 101 1.60 4.27 -21.11
N SER A 102 2.34 4.78 -22.09
CA SER A 102 2.92 3.96 -23.15
C SER A 102 3.92 2.92 -22.63
N SER A 103 4.63 3.20 -21.53
CA SER A 103 5.61 2.25 -20.98
C SER A 103 4.98 1.10 -20.19
N VAL A 104 3.75 1.29 -19.66
CA VAL A 104 3.08 0.28 -18.81
C VAL A 104 1.89 -0.41 -19.48
N ILE A 105 1.45 0.05 -20.66
CA ILE A 105 0.23 -0.43 -21.29
C ILE A 105 0.25 -1.95 -21.57
N ASP A 106 1.43 -2.50 -21.88
CA ASP A 106 1.63 -3.93 -22.08
C ASP A 106 1.43 -4.71 -20.77
N ALA A 107 1.93 -4.20 -19.64
CA ALA A 107 1.72 -4.80 -18.33
C ALA A 107 0.24 -4.78 -17.93
N ILE A 108 -0.47 -3.68 -18.22
CA ILE A 108 -1.93 -3.58 -18.02
C ILE A 108 -2.66 -4.66 -18.82
N PHE A 109 -2.35 -4.82 -20.11
CA PHE A 109 -3.00 -5.84 -20.93
C PHE A 109 -2.66 -7.27 -20.51
N ARG A 110 -1.44 -7.52 -20.00
CA ARG A 110 -1.08 -8.81 -19.40
C ARG A 110 -1.96 -9.11 -18.18
N ILE A 111 -2.17 -8.14 -17.27
CA ILE A 111 -3.07 -8.34 -16.13
C ILE A 111 -4.46 -8.74 -16.63
N CYS A 112 -5.03 -7.99 -17.59
CA CYS A 112 -6.35 -8.31 -18.13
C CYS A 112 -6.41 -9.69 -18.78
N LYS A 113 -5.37 -10.05 -19.55
CA LYS A 113 -5.27 -11.37 -20.18
C LYS A 113 -5.18 -12.50 -19.17
N HIS A 114 -4.42 -12.32 -18.10
CA HIS A 114 -4.33 -13.31 -17.03
C HIS A 114 -5.68 -13.44 -16.34
N SER A 115 -6.32 -12.34 -15.93
CA SER A 115 -7.63 -12.32 -15.26
C SER A 115 -8.80 -12.87 -16.09
N LEU A 116 -8.65 -12.95 -17.42
CA LEU A 116 -9.63 -13.59 -18.31
C LEU A 116 -9.43 -15.10 -18.47
N LYS A 117 -8.20 -15.61 -18.32
CA LYS A 117 -7.88 -17.04 -18.52
C LYS A 117 -8.49 -17.96 -17.46
N ASP A 118 -8.97 -17.40 -16.35
CA ASP A 118 -9.73 -18.11 -15.31
C ASP A 118 -10.99 -18.82 -15.84
N LEU A 119 -11.50 -18.38 -17.00
CA LEU A 119 -12.69 -18.94 -17.64
C LEU A 119 -12.43 -20.22 -18.46
N SER A 120 -11.19 -20.72 -18.50
CA SER A 120 -10.87 -21.92 -19.28
C SER A 120 -10.92 -23.17 -18.38
N ASP A 121 -12.01 -23.96 -18.51
CA ASP A 121 -12.34 -25.17 -17.73
C ASP A 121 -11.26 -26.30 -17.73
N SER A 122 -10.17 -26.14 -18.47
CA SER A 122 -9.16 -27.18 -18.70
C SER A 122 -7.92 -27.11 -17.82
N LEU A 123 -7.78 -26.09 -16.98
CA LEU A 123 -6.61 -25.90 -16.10
C LEU A 123 -7.01 -25.94 -14.62
N PRO A 124 -6.07 -26.30 -13.71
CA PRO A 124 -6.29 -26.11 -12.27
C PRO A 124 -6.68 -24.67 -11.98
N ALA A 125 -7.52 -24.47 -10.97
CA ALA A 125 -7.87 -23.15 -10.47
C ALA A 125 -6.59 -22.34 -10.19
N PRO A 126 -6.48 -21.10 -10.71
CA PRO A 126 -5.30 -20.28 -10.52
C PRO A 126 -5.00 -20.06 -9.03
N THR A 127 -3.72 -20.00 -8.71
CA THR A 127 -3.23 -19.69 -7.38
C THR A 127 -3.25 -18.18 -7.13
N GLU A 128 -3.15 -17.77 -5.87
CA GLU A 128 -2.99 -16.35 -5.52
C GLU A 128 -1.79 -15.71 -6.22
N ASP A 129 -0.66 -16.44 -6.31
CA ASP A 129 0.54 -16.02 -7.01
C ASP A 129 0.31 -15.74 -8.50
N ASP A 130 -0.58 -16.49 -9.15
CA ASP A 130 -0.91 -16.30 -10.57
C ASP A 130 -1.62 -14.96 -10.82
N TRP A 131 -2.42 -14.50 -9.85
CA TRP A 131 -3.10 -13.20 -9.89
C TRP A 131 -2.20 -12.06 -9.45
N ARG A 132 -1.43 -12.30 -8.39
CA ARG A 132 -0.60 -11.32 -7.73
C ARG A 132 0.59 -10.92 -8.58
N CYS A 133 1.26 -11.88 -9.23
CA CYS A 133 2.50 -11.63 -9.98
C CYS A 133 2.37 -10.54 -11.07
N PRO A 134 1.33 -10.54 -11.93
CA PRO A 134 1.12 -9.45 -12.90
C PRO A 134 0.89 -8.08 -12.25
N VAL A 135 0.18 -8.02 -11.12
CA VAL A 135 -0.11 -6.76 -10.41
C VAL A 135 1.15 -6.25 -9.70
N ASP A 136 1.89 -7.11 -9.01
CA ASP A 136 3.16 -6.76 -8.38
C ASP A 136 4.19 -6.28 -9.41
N ASN A 137 4.21 -6.86 -10.61
CA ASN A 137 5.05 -6.36 -11.70
C ASN A 137 4.66 -4.92 -12.11
N LEU A 138 3.36 -4.63 -12.27
CA LEU A 138 2.90 -3.26 -12.56
C LEU A 138 3.26 -2.29 -11.42
N MET A 139 3.10 -2.71 -10.17
CA MET A 139 3.49 -1.93 -8.99
C MET A 139 4.99 -1.65 -9.01
N SER A 140 5.83 -2.67 -9.22
CA SER A 140 7.28 -2.54 -9.27
C SER A 140 7.71 -1.54 -10.36
N CYS A 141 7.20 -1.67 -11.59
CA CYS A 141 7.50 -0.72 -12.66
C CYS A 141 7.07 0.72 -12.31
N THR A 142 5.89 0.87 -11.70
CA THR A 142 5.34 2.19 -11.34
C THR A 142 6.14 2.88 -10.24
N TRP A 143 6.64 2.11 -9.26
CA TRP A 143 7.27 2.65 -8.06
C TRP A 143 8.80 2.64 -8.11
N ASN A 144 9.45 1.61 -8.66
CA ASN A 144 10.90 1.51 -8.73
C ASN A 144 11.48 2.19 -9.97
N ASP A 145 10.94 1.87 -11.15
CA ASP A 145 11.65 2.14 -12.43
C ASP A 145 11.33 3.51 -13.01
N HIS A 146 10.09 3.98 -12.87
CA HIS A 146 9.63 5.21 -13.51
C HIS A 146 9.85 6.50 -12.68
N LYS A 147 10.24 6.40 -11.40
CA LYS A 147 10.19 7.54 -10.46
C LYS A 147 11.49 7.77 -9.67
N SER A 148 12.53 8.15 -10.40
CA SER A 148 13.70 8.91 -9.90
C SER A 148 14.38 8.36 -8.63
N GLY A 149 14.32 7.05 -8.41
CA GLY A 149 14.87 6.38 -7.24
C GLY A 149 14.20 6.75 -5.90
N HIS A 150 13.15 7.56 -5.88
CA HIS A 150 12.53 8.10 -4.67
C HIS A 150 11.68 7.11 -3.89
N PHE A 151 11.28 6.02 -4.52
CA PHE A 151 10.46 4.99 -3.88
C PHE A 151 11.16 3.64 -3.91
N GLN A 152 10.67 2.75 -3.06
CA GLN A 152 11.10 1.37 -3.00
C GLN A 152 9.88 0.48 -2.85
N PHE A 153 9.61 -0.33 -3.86
CA PHE A 153 8.66 -1.42 -3.79
C PHE A 153 9.35 -2.68 -3.22
N ARG A 154 8.67 -3.37 -2.30
CA ARG A 154 9.10 -4.63 -1.70
C ARG A 154 7.92 -5.57 -1.60
N GLU A 155 8.14 -6.80 -2.03
CA GLU A 155 7.24 -7.92 -1.78
C GLU A 155 7.50 -8.50 -0.38
N GLU A 156 6.46 -8.97 0.29
CA GLU A 156 6.55 -9.79 1.50
C GLU A 156 7.38 -9.17 2.63
N CYS A 157 7.40 -7.83 2.73
CA CYS A 157 8.26 -7.12 3.68
C CYS A 157 7.64 -7.10 5.09
N PRO A 158 8.28 -7.71 6.12
CA PRO A 158 7.70 -7.72 7.47
C PRO A 158 7.74 -6.34 8.14
N LEU A 159 6.57 -5.83 8.49
CA LEU A 159 6.35 -4.57 9.20
C LEU A 159 6.11 -4.80 10.69
N ARG A 160 6.60 -3.89 11.53
CA ARG A 160 6.41 -3.93 12.99
C ARG A 160 5.06 -3.33 13.37
N LEU A 161 4.23 -4.10 14.08
CA LEU A 161 2.96 -3.62 14.60
C LEU A 161 3.13 -2.81 15.90
N PRO A 162 2.18 -1.91 16.21
CA PRO A 162 2.11 -1.30 17.53
C PRO A 162 2.09 -2.32 18.64
N ALA A 163 2.72 -1.95 19.77
CA ALA A 163 2.87 -2.85 20.88
C ALA A 163 1.50 -3.26 21.48
N ARG A 164 1.56 -4.37 22.22
CA ARG A 164 0.39 -5.16 22.64
C ARG A 164 -0.39 -4.40 23.72
N PRO A 165 -1.73 -4.41 23.68
CA PRO A 165 -2.50 -4.09 24.87
C PRO A 165 -2.17 -5.11 25.97
N ALA A 166 -1.96 -4.66 27.20
CA ALA A 166 -1.69 -5.56 28.33
C ALA A 166 -2.79 -6.61 28.55
N MET A 167 -4.02 -6.30 28.12
CA MET A 167 -5.19 -7.20 28.19
C MET A 167 -5.20 -8.29 27.11
N LEU A 168 -4.38 -8.15 26.07
CA LEU A 168 -4.35 -9.00 24.91
C LEU A 168 -3.10 -9.92 25.03
N ALA A 169 -3.37 -11.21 25.27
CA ALA A 169 -2.43 -12.26 25.70
C ALA A 169 -1.08 -12.32 24.95
N ALA A 170 -0.12 -13.09 25.48
CA ALA A 170 1.23 -13.32 24.94
C ALA A 170 1.30 -13.72 23.44
N SER A 171 0.18 -14.09 22.82
CA SER A 171 0.03 -14.51 21.42
C SER A 171 -0.31 -13.39 20.42
N PHE A 172 -0.33 -12.11 20.83
CA PHE A 172 -0.58 -11.02 19.88
C PHE A 172 0.57 -10.83 18.87
N PRO A 173 0.24 -10.66 17.57
CA PRO A 173 1.25 -10.45 16.55
C PRO A 173 2.00 -9.15 16.82
N THR A 174 3.32 -9.23 16.77
CA THR A 174 4.23 -8.07 16.85
C THR A 174 4.67 -7.60 15.46
N LYS A 175 4.33 -8.39 14.43
CA LYS A 175 4.68 -8.14 13.05
C LYS A 175 3.50 -8.52 12.15
N VAL A 176 3.42 -7.85 11.02
CA VAL A 176 2.54 -8.17 9.89
C VAL A 176 3.42 -8.22 8.65
N GLN A 177 3.05 -9.06 7.68
CA GLN A 177 3.79 -9.19 6.44
C GLN A 177 2.77 -9.06 5.31
N PRO A 178 2.55 -7.83 4.81
CA PRO A 178 1.73 -7.63 3.63
C PRO A 178 2.39 -8.27 2.42
N ASP A 179 1.56 -8.56 1.41
CA ASP A 179 2.01 -9.14 0.15
C ASP A 179 2.96 -8.19 -0.59
N SER A 180 2.64 -6.90 -0.60
CA SER A 180 3.60 -5.89 -1.06
C SER A 180 3.48 -4.56 -0.32
N SER A 181 4.56 -3.78 -0.39
CA SER A 181 4.71 -2.50 0.30
C SER A 181 5.52 -1.53 -0.54
N VAL A 182 5.14 -0.25 -0.49
CA VAL A 182 5.88 0.85 -1.10
C VAL A 182 6.33 1.82 -0.02
N PHE A 183 7.62 2.14 -0.06
CA PHE A 183 8.26 3.09 0.83
C PHE A 183 8.72 4.32 0.06
N ILE A 184 8.62 5.48 0.70
CA ILE A 184 9.33 6.70 0.32
C ILE A 184 10.75 6.59 0.87
N LYS A 185 11.77 6.72 0.01
CA LYS A 185 13.16 6.84 0.42
C LYS A 185 13.44 8.27 0.85
N LEU A 186 13.95 8.44 2.07
CA LEU A 186 14.34 9.71 2.64
C LEU A 186 15.86 9.87 2.51
N GLU A 187 16.28 10.86 1.74
CA GLU A 187 17.69 11.22 1.54
C GLU A 187 17.92 12.46 2.44
N ASN A 188 19.02 12.54 3.19
CA ASN A 188 19.28 13.60 4.19
C ASN A 188 18.60 13.43 5.57
N TRP A 189 18.12 12.24 5.88
CA TRP A 189 17.51 11.96 7.17
C TRP A 189 18.53 11.47 8.21
N ASP A 190 19.14 12.41 8.94
CA ASP A 190 20.00 12.09 10.07
C ASP A 190 19.21 12.07 11.38
N VAL A 191 18.47 10.98 11.60
CA VAL A 191 17.82 10.72 12.90
C VAL A 191 18.72 9.95 13.87
N ALA A 192 19.88 9.49 13.41
CA ALA A 192 20.88 8.86 14.27
C ALA A 192 21.34 9.80 15.40
N MET A 193 21.24 11.12 15.21
CA MET A 193 21.48 12.13 16.25
C MET A 193 20.44 12.16 17.39
N TYR A 194 19.25 11.58 17.22
CA TYR A 194 18.19 11.60 18.23
C TYR A 194 18.17 10.31 19.08
N LEU A 195 17.46 10.38 20.22
CA LEU A 195 17.30 9.26 21.15
C LEU A 195 16.81 8.00 20.43
N ALA A 196 17.35 6.84 20.82
CA ALA A 196 17.04 5.54 20.20
C ALA A 196 15.54 5.20 20.17
N THR A 197 14.77 5.73 21.13
CA THR A 197 13.30 5.62 21.20
C THR A 197 12.61 6.34 20.04
N VAL A 198 13.11 7.52 19.65
CA VAL A 198 12.57 8.31 18.54
C VAL A 198 12.85 7.65 17.20
N SER A 199 14.09 7.20 17.00
CA SER A 199 14.45 6.42 15.80
C SER A 199 13.58 5.17 15.67
N ASN A 200 13.32 4.48 16.79
CA ASN A 200 12.38 3.36 16.81
C ASN A 200 10.97 3.79 16.42
N ALA A 201 10.43 4.86 16.99
CA ALA A 201 9.10 5.38 16.67
C ALA A 201 8.92 5.71 15.19
N CYS A 202 9.98 6.23 14.58
CA CYS A 202 10.00 6.64 13.19
C CYS A 202 10.33 5.50 12.20
N SER A 203 10.52 4.26 12.66
CA SER A 203 10.74 3.10 11.79
C SER A 203 9.54 2.15 11.80
N VAL A 204 9.13 1.69 10.63
CA VAL A 204 8.16 0.60 10.46
C VAL A 204 8.82 -0.77 10.34
N LEU A 205 10.13 -0.80 10.10
CA LEU A 205 10.93 -2.03 9.96
C LEU A 205 11.50 -2.42 11.33
N ASN A 206 11.66 -3.72 11.56
CA ASN A 206 12.23 -4.22 12.81
C ASN A 206 13.73 -3.89 12.91
N ARG A 207 14.22 -3.62 14.14
CA ARG A 207 15.66 -3.53 14.41
C ARG A 207 16.34 -4.83 13.97
N GLY A 208 17.41 -4.71 13.19
CA GLY A 208 18.18 -5.84 12.66
C GLY A 208 17.85 -6.24 11.22
N VAL A 209 16.79 -5.69 10.60
CA VAL A 209 16.52 -5.92 9.16
C VAL A 209 17.31 -4.94 8.29
N ALA A 210 17.43 -3.69 8.74
CA ALA A 210 18.28 -2.70 8.10
C ALA A 210 18.58 -1.57 9.09
N ASP A 211 19.86 -1.21 9.26
CA ASP A 211 20.27 -0.08 10.12
C ASP A 211 19.71 1.26 9.63
N ASP A 212 19.22 1.31 8.39
CA ASP A 212 18.63 2.45 7.72
C ASP A 212 17.09 2.37 7.61
N GLY A 213 16.42 1.53 8.43
CA GLY A 213 14.96 1.38 8.38
C GLY A 213 14.17 2.68 8.59
N TYR A 214 14.76 3.66 9.28
CA TYR A 214 14.20 5.00 9.48
C TYR A 214 14.28 5.89 8.23
N LEU A 215 15.10 5.54 7.22
CA LEU A 215 15.17 6.21 5.93
C LEU A 215 14.00 5.81 5.01
N ARG A 216 13.09 4.96 5.48
CA ARG A 216 11.99 4.41 4.69
C ARG A 216 10.67 4.73 5.34
N ALA A 217 9.87 5.51 4.63
CA ALA A 217 8.58 5.94 5.12
C ALA A 217 7.45 5.22 4.38
N LEU A 218 6.70 4.34 5.07
CA LEU A 218 5.65 3.53 4.43
C LEU A 218 4.58 4.43 3.80
N HIS A 219 4.16 4.08 2.59
CA HIS A 219 3.19 4.87 1.85
C HIS A 219 2.05 4.05 1.25
N TRP A 220 2.34 2.83 0.76
CA TRP A 220 1.34 1.93 0.19
C TRP A 220 1.54 0.51 0.72
N VAL A 221 0.47 -0.23 0.97
CA VAL A 221 0.50 -1.69 1.18
C VAL A 221 -0.52 -2.38 0.28
N SER A 222 -0.28 -3.64 -0.08
CA SER A 222 -1.26 -4.44 -0.80
C SER A 222 -1.47 -5.75 -0.08
N GLU A 223 -2.73 -6.19 0.00
CA GLU A 223 -3.12 -7.51 0.47
C GLU A 223 -3.93 -8.21 -0.63
N PHE A 224 -3.48 -9.40 -0.99
CA PHE A 224 -4.05 -10.28 -1.98
C PHE A 224 -4.78 -11.41 -1.26
N ALA A 225 -6.10 -11.31 -1.25
CA ALA A 225 -6.95 -12.35 -0.71
C ALA A 225 -7.44 -13.21 -1.87
N GLY A 226 -6.94 -14.44 -1.97
CA GLY A 226 -7.56 -15.43 -2.86
C GLY A 226 -9.03 -15.70 -2.51
N ASP A 227 -9.75 -16.41 -3.38
CA ASP A 227 -11.22 -16.58 -3.31
C ASP A 227 -11.76 -17.24 -2.03
N LYS A 228 -10.89 -17.79 -1.19
CA LYS A 228 -11.26 -18.47 0.06
C LYS A 228 -11.41 -17.52 1.24
N ILE A 229 -10.94 -16.28 1.12
CA ILE A 229 -10.96 -15.28 2.18
C ILE A 229 -12.04 -14.25 1.84
N SER A 230 -12.85 -13.84 2.82
CA SER A 230 -13.89 -12.84 2.58
C SER A 230 -13.30 -11.43 2.46
N GLU A 231 -14.00 -10.53 1.74
CA GLU A 231 -13.65 -9.11 1.60
C GLU A 231 -13.36 -8.45 2.95
N VAL A 232 -14.15 -8.79 3.97
CA VAL A 232 -14.00 -8.25 5.32
C VAL A 232 -12.66 -8.68 5.94
N ILE A 233 -12.25 -9.94 5.76
CA ILE A 233 -10.97 -10.42 6.30
C ILE A 233 -9.80 -9.78 5.54
N ALA A 234 -9.90 -9.69 4.21
CA ALA A 234 -8.90 -9.04 3.37
C ALA A 234 -8.69 -7.56 3.77
N LEU A 235 -9.80 -6.83 3.96
CA LEU A 235 -9.76 -5.45 4.43
C LEU A 235 -9.14 -5.32 5.83
N ARG A 236 -9.48 -6.24 6.75
CA ARG A 236 -8.88 -6.27 8.10
C ARG A 236 -7.38 -6.52 8.05
N GLN A 237 -6.90 -7.43 7.18
CA GLN A 237 -5.47 -7.64 6.96
C GLN A 237 -4.80 -6.35 6.48
N ALA A 238 -5.39 -5.66 5.51
CA ALA A 238 -4.83 -4.44 4.95
C ALA A 238 -4.79 -3.30 5.98
N MET A 239 -5.84 -3.19 6.81
CA MET A 239 -5.88 -2.26 7.95
C MET A 239 -4.77 -2.55 8.97
N ILE A 240 -4.50 -3.82 9.28
CA ILE A 240 -3.38 -4.23 10.14
C ILE A 240 -2.05 -3.84 9.48
N ALA A 241 -1.88 -4.11 8.18
CA ALA A 241 -0.66 -3.85 7.43
C ALA A 241 -0.30 -2.36 7.30
N ILE A 242 -1.30 -1.47 7.16
CA ILE A 242 -1.04 -0.03 6.99
C ILE A 242 -0.83 0.73 8.31
N THR A 243 -1.30 0.16 9.43
CA THR A 243 -1.22 0.76 10.77
C THR A 243 0.20 1.17 11.19
N PRO A 244 1.26 0.36 10.98
CA PRO A 244 2.65 0.77 11.24
C PRO A 244 3.02 2.11 10.60
N GLY A 245 2.65 2.31 9.32
CA GLY A 245 2.95 3.54 8.60
C GLY A 245 2.20 4.75 9.15
N LEU A 246 0.96 4.56 9.61
CA LEU A 246 0.19 5.64 10.25
C LEU A 246 0.84 6.08 11.56
N TYR A 247 1.28 5.14 12.40
CA TYR A 247 2.03 5.46 13.62
C TYR A 247 3.37 6.14 13.30
N GLN A 248 4.07 5.68 12.26
CA GLN A 248 5.27 6.34 11.77
C GLN A 248 5.00 7.81 11.39
N ARG A 249 3.96 8.10 10.58
CA ARG A 249 3.60 9.49 10.24
C ARG A 249 3.28 10.33 11.47
N ARG A 250 2.61 9.74 12.46
CA ARG A 250 2.30 10.42 13.73
C ARG A 250 3.57 10.79 14.49
N ALA A 251 4.51 9.84 14.65
CA ALA A 251 5.79 10.06 15.32
C ALA A 251 6.67 11.11 14.60
N LEU A 252 6.59 11.15 13.27
CA LEU A 252 7.26 12.15 12.44
C LEU A 252 6.57 13.54 12.47
N GLY A 253 5.35 13.64 13.03
CA GLY A 253 4.57 14.88 13.08
C GLY A 253 3.69 15.17 11.86
N PHE A 254 3.59 14.25 10.90
CA PHE A 254 2.83 14.40 9.65
C PHE A 254 1.51 13.63 9.68
N LYS A 255 0.71 13.84 10.74
CA LYS A 255 -0.55 13.13 10.99
C LYS A 255 -1.56 13.20 9.84
N SER A 256 -1.56 14.30 9.08
CA SER A 256 -2.47 14.56 7.96
C SER A 256 -2.04 13.93 6.64
N HIS A 257 -0.86 13.27 6.57
CA HIS A 257 -0.46 12.55 5.36
C HIS A 257 -1.38 11.34 5.16
N PHE A 258 -1.79 11.13 3.92
CA PHE A 258 -2.53 9.94 3.51
C PHE A 258 -1.58 8.79 3.18
N LEU A 259 -1.91 7.62 3.67
CA LEU A 259 -1.34 6.33 3.28
C LEU A 259 -2.39 5.55 2.49
N PHE A 260 -1.95 4.66 1.62
CA PHE A 260 -2.83 3.95 0.70
C PHE A 260 -2.74 2.44 0.92
N MET A 261 -3.82 1.73 0.64
CA MET A 261 -3.79 0.28 0.61
C MET A 261 -4.66 -0.28 -0.52
N THR A 262 -4.16 -1.32 -1.17
CA THR A 262 -4.93 -2.12 -2.14
C THR A 262 -5.42 -3.39 -1.45
N VAL A 263 -6.71 -3.66 -1.58
CA VAL A 263 -7.33 -4.92 -1.18
C VAL A 263 -7.80 -5.62 -2.44
N HIS A 264 -7.21 -6.77 -2.74
CA HIS A 264 -7.63 -7.61 -3.85
C HIS A 264 -8.65 -8.63 -3.32
N HIS A 265 -9.93 -8.37 -3.62
CA HIS A 265 -11.03 -9.28 -3.35
C HIS A 265 -12.28 -8.84 -4.14
N PRO A 266 -13.01 -9.78 -4.78
CA PRO A 266 -12.61 -11.17 -5.04
C PRO A 266 -11.39 -11.23 -5.98
N ALA A 267 -10.95 -12.42 -6.43
CA ALA A 267 -9.72 -12.60 -7.23
C ALA A 267 -9.60 -11.78 -8.54
N THR A 268 -10.62 -11.02 -8.92
CA THR A 268 -10.64 -10.16 -10.12
C THR A 268 -10.83 -8.67 -9.82
N PHE A 269 -10.95 -8.25 -8.56
CA PHE A 269 -11.19 -6.84 -8.21
C PHE A 269 -10.15 -6.30 -7.23
N LEU A 270 -9.63 -5.10 -7.53
CA LEU A 270 -8.77 -4.34 -6.65
C LEU A 270 -9.56 -3.16 -6.08
N THR A 271 -9.66 -3.05 -4.76
CA THR A 271 -10.25 -1.86 -4.10
C THR A 271 -9.16 -1.08 -3.40
N VAL A 272 -9.09 0.23 -3.64
CA VAL A 272 -8.09 1.10 -3.00
C VAL A 272 -8.73 1.89 -1.87
N TYR A 273 -8.02 1.95 -0.75
CA TYR A 273 -8.40 2.76 0.41
C TYR A 273 -7.27 3.74 0.74
N ALA A 274 -7.63 4.89 1.28
CA ALA A 274 -6.70 5.84 1.89
C ALA A 274 -6.95 5.93 3.39
N ALA A 275 -5.89 6.09 4.17
CA ALA A 275 -5.92 6.16 5.62
C ALA A 275 -5.13 7.37 6.13
N THR A 276 -5.59 8.01 7.20
CA THR A 276 -4.90 9.13 7.85
C THR A 276 -5.36 9.28 9.30
N TRP A 277 -4.68 10.12 10.09
CA TRP A 277 -5.17 10.50 11.43
C TRP A 277 -6.16 11.67 11.33
N SER A 278 -7.26 11.58 12.06
CA SER A 278 -8.29 12.62 12.19
C SER A 278 -8.53 12.96 13.67
N PRO A 279 -8.71 14.24 14.03
CA PRO A 279 -9.19 14.63 15.35
C PRO A 279 -10.64 14.14 15.55
N SER A 280 -10.95 13.42 16.63
CA SER A 280 -12.36 13.13 16.94
C SER A 280 -13.16 14.41 17.14
N GLY A 281 -14.36 14.45 16.56
CA GLY A 281 -15.35 15.49 16.81
C GLY A 281 -15.41 16.65 15.82
N ARG A 282 -14.60 16.68 14.74
CA ARG A 282 -14.81 17.66 13.65
C ARG A 282 -15.87 17.28 12.63
N GLU A 283 -16.35 16.03 12.65
CA GLU A 283 -17.30 15.53 11.64
C GLU A 283 -18.76 15.87 11.88
N GLY A 284 -19.10 16.56 12.99
CA GLY A 284 -20.45 17.06 13.26
C GLY A 284 -20.67 18.54 12.94
N ALA A 285 -19.61 19.31 12.65
CA ALA A 285 -19.75 20.72 12.30
C ALA A 285 -19.88 20.84 10.78
N ARG A 286 -21.15 20.88 10.32
CA ARG A 286 -21.56 21.37 9.00
C ARG A 286 -20.54 22.36 8.43
N SER A 287 -20.01 22.04 7.25
CA SER A 287 -19.59 23.09 6.32
C SER A 287 -20.85 23.85 5.90
N THR A 288 -21.34 24.75 6.75
CA THR A 288 -22.15 25.86 6.30
C THR A 288 -21.21 26.83 5.63
N THR A 289 -20.92 26.56 4.36
CA THR A 289 -20.63 27.65 3.43
C THR A 289 -21.92 28.47 3.40
N THR A 290 -21.94 29.58 4.12
CA THR A 290 -22.90 30.67 3.90
C THR A 290 -22.66 31.13 2.46
N VAL A 291 -23.41 30.55 1.52
CA VAL A 291 -23.61 31.16 0.22
C VAL A 291 -24.55 32.32 0.48
N ASP A 292 -23.97 33.51 0.52
CA ASP A 292 -24.74 34.75 0.51
C ASP A 292 -25.69 34.74 -0.68
N ALA A 293 -26.94 35.01 -0.37
CA ALA A 293 -28.02 35.09 -1.31
C ALA A 293 -27.75 36.19 -2.35
N MET A 294 -27.62 35.79 -3.62
CA MET A 294 -28.16 36.58 -4.71
C MET A 294 -29.17 35.72 -5.48
N GLY A 295 -30.42 36.19 -5.48
CA GLY A 295 -31.58 35.48 -5.99
C GLY A 295 -31.56 35.25 -7.50
N PRO A 296 -32.46 34.39 -8.00
CA PRO A 296 -32.57 34.09 -9.42
C PRO A 296 -33.47 35.12 -10.13
N PRO A 297 -33.17 35.54 -11.36
CA PRO A 297 -34.18 36.10 -12.23
C PRO A 297 -34.98 34.97 -12.90
N SER A 298 -36.30 35.11 -12.73
CA SER A 298 -37.37 34.37 -13.39
C SER A 298 -37.39 34.59 -14.91
N ARG A 299 -37.72 33.52 -15.66
CA ARG A 299 -38.76 33.44 -16.72
C ARG A 299 -38.35 32.45 -17.81
N ILE A 300 -39.11 31.37 -17.99
CA ILE A 300 -39.81 31.02 -19.25
C ILE A 300 -41.10 30.28 -18.89
N ASN A 301 -42.23 30.81 -19.38
CA ASN A 301 -43.56 30.18 -19.42
C ASN A 301 -43.63 29.18 -20.57
N THR A 302 -44.21 27.99 -20.39
CA THR A 302 -45.35 27.47 -21.19
C THR A 302 -45.83 26.11 -20.67
N GLY A 303 -47.15 25.90 -20.62
CA GLY A 303 -47.75 24.55 -20.70
C GLY A 303 -48.85 24.22 -19.69
N ASN A 304 -50.08 24.65 -19.97
CA ASN A 304 -51.32 24.26 -19.29
C ASN A 304 -51.58 22.74 -19.35
N ILE A 305 -51.99 22.12 -18.22
CA ILE A 305 -53.14 21.19 -18.14
C ILE A 305 -53.78 21.32 -16.74
N SER A 306 -55.09 21.58 -16.70
CA SER A 306 -55.93 21.57 -15.49
C SER A 306 -56.77 20.30 -15.45
N VAL A 307 -56.88 19.60 -14.30
CA VAL A 307 -58.11 18.91 -13.86
C VAL A 307 -58.14 18.82 -12.31
N ALA A 308 -59.31 19.15 -11.76
CA ALA A 308 -59.90 19.05 -10.41
C ALA A 308 -59.28 18.04 -9.41
N GLY A 309 -59.39 18.18 -8.08
CA GLY A 309 -60.23 19.00 -7.20
C GLY A 309 -60.46 18.23 -5.89
N GLY A 310 -60.49 18.90 -4.73
CA GLY A 310 -60.93 18.32 -3.44
C GLY A 310 -59.99 18.58 -2.25
N PRO A 311 -60.50 18.59 -1.00
CA PRO A 311 -60.49 19.82 -0.21
C PRO A 311 -59.47 19.89 0.93
N SER A 312 -59.12 21.14 1.21
CA SER A 312 -58.36 21.73 2.32
C SER A 312 -58.91 21.42 3.72
N ASN A 313 -58.00 21.17 4.67
CA ASN A 313 -58.03 21.77 6.02
C ASN A 313 -56.71 21.51 6.81
N PRO A 314 -56.43 22.27 7.90
CA PRO A 314 -55.23 23.09 8.01
C PRO A 314 -54.12 22.55 8.92
N SER A 315 -52.90 23.05 8.69
CA SER A 315 -51.76 22.94 9.60
C SER A 315 -52.00 23.66 10.94
N PRO A 316 -51.54 23.11 12.08
CA PRO A 316 -51.42 23.88 13.32
C PRO A 316 -50.10 24.65 13.38
N LEU A 317 -50.20 25.92 13.77
CA LEU A 317 -49.10 26.80 14.16
C LEU A 317 -48.36 26.26 15.41
N PRO A 318 -47.06 26.56 15.58
CA PRO A 318 -46.29 26.14 16.74
C PRO A 318 -46.61 27.02 17.96
N ILE A 319 -46.86 26.35 19.09
CA ILE A 319 -47.05 26.92 20.41
C ILE A 319 -45.76 27.64 20.84
N LYS A 320 -45.86 28.96 21.02
CA LYS A 320 -44.81 29.80 21.58
C LYS A 320 -44.82 29.64 23.10
N LEU A 321 -43.97 28.76 23.63
CA LEU A 321 -43.74 28.66 25.08
C LEU A 321 -42.70 29.72 25.48
N GLU A 322 -43.18 30.75 26.17
CA GLU A 322 -42.36 31.70 26.91
C GLU A 322 -41.50 30.94 27.94
N GLN A 323 -40.20 30.86 27.71
CA GLN A 323 -39.25 30.43 28.73
C GLN A 323 -38.63 31.66 29.40
N VAL A 324 -38.92 31.77 30.69
CA VAL A 324 -38.38 32.69 31.69
C VAL A 324 -36.84 32.73 31.63
N PRO A 325 -36.19 33.89 31.76
CA PRO A 325 -34.73 33.98 31.71
C PRO A 325 -34.12 33.38 32.97
N VAL A 326 -33.64 32.14 32.88
CA VAL A 326 -32.77 31.54 33.89
C VAL A 326 -31.39 32.20 33.78
N ARG A 327 -30.99 32.87 34.85
CA ARG A 327 -29.65 33.44 35.05
C ARG A 327 -28.58 32.41 34.70
N LYS A 328 -27.79 32.70 33.65
CA LYS A 328 -26.55 31.97 33.35
C LYS A 328 -25.52 32.30 34.43
N HIS A 329 -25.43 31.44 35.43
CA HIS A 329 -24.18 31.29 36.18
C HIS A 329 -23.10 30.84 35.21
N GLN A 330 -22.07 31.66 35.05
CA GLN A 330 -20.79 31.27 34.46
C GLN A 330 -20.13 30.28 35.42
N GLY A 331 -20.57 29.02 35.39
CA GLY A 331 -19.85 27.90 35.94
C GLY A 331 -18.85 27.44 34.90
N ALA A 332 -17.56 27.40 35.27
CA ALA A 332 -16.52 26.75 34.49
C ALA A 332 -17.00 25.34 34.12
N GLY A 333 -17.25 25.13 32.82
CA GLY A 333 -17.61 23.81 32.31
C GLY A 333 -16.50 22.81 32.65
N PRO A 334 -16.85 21.53 32.85
CA PRO A 334 -15.86 20.49 33.09
C PRO A 334 -14.79 20.54 31.99
N PRO A 335 -13.51 20.29 32.31
CA PRO A 335 -12.43 20.29 31.34
C PRO A 335 -12.85 19.38 30.19
N SER A 336 -12.94 19.95 28.98
CA SER A 336 -13.29 19.22 27.78
C SER A 336 -12.40 18.00 27.68
N GLU A 337 -12.99 16.80 27.65
CA GLU A 337 -12.24 15.56 27.46
C GLU A 337 -11.27 15.75 26.28
N PRO A 338 -10.01 15.35 26.43
CA PRO A 338 -9.02 15.51 25.38
C PRO A 338 -9.54 14.84 24.12
N ARG A 339 -9.71 15.61 23.04
CA ARG A 339 -10.20 15.12 21.75
C ARG A 339 -9.32 13.96 21.31
N SER A 340 -9.85 12.74 21.39
CA SER A 340 -9.13 11.53 21.01
C SER A 340 -8.86 11.54 19.51
N GLU A 341 -7.61 11.42 19.08
CA GLU A 341 -7.31 11.27 17.65
C GLU A 341 -7.61 9.83 17.22
N LYS A 342 -8.17 9.65 16.02
CA LYS A 342 -8.48 8.33 15.46
C LYS A 342 -7.91 8.18 14.06
N ILE A 343 -7.56 6.96 13.68
CA ILE A 343 -7.24 6.59 12.30
C ILE A 343 -8.57 6.43 11.56
N VAL A 344 -8.68 7.03 10.38
CA VAL A 344 -9.89 6.99 9.56
C VAL A 344 -9.55 6.48 8.16
N PHE A 345 -10.50 5.80 7.53
CA PHE A 345 -10.34 5.23 6.19
C PHE A 345 -11.33 5.82 5.20
N TYR A 346 -10.88 5.97 3.96
CA TYR A 346 -11.65 6.44 2.83
C TYR A 346 -11.57 5.42 1.70
N ARG A 347 -12.71 4.96 1.18
CA ARG A 347 -12.74 4.10 0.00
C ARG A 347 -12.61 4.97 -1.26
N LEU A 348 -11.61 4.70 -2.09
CA LEU A 348 -11.37 5.43 -3.33
C LEU A 348 -12.11 4.75 -4.48
N GLY A 349 -13.34 5.21 -4.74
CA GLY A 349 -14.17 4.74 -5.85
C GLY A 349 -14.70 3.32 -5.71
N GLU A 350 -15.27 2.83 -6.81
CA GLU A 350 -15.64 1.43 -6.99
C GLU A 350 -14.40 0.58 -7.28
N GLY A 351 -14.49 -0.74 -7.08
CA GLY A 351 -13.35 -1.63 -7.32
C GLY A 351 -12.90 -1.63 -8.79
N PHE A 352 -11.59 -1.71 -9.01
CA PHE A 352 -10.98 -1.85 -10.32
C PHE A 352 -11.06 -3.31 -10.77
N ASP A 353 -11.79 -3.58 -11.85
CA ASP A 353 -11.92 -4.93 -12.42
C ASP A 353 -10.67 -5.23 -13.23
N MET A 354 -9.92 -6.23 -12.80
CA MET A 354 -8.66 -6.63 -13.44
C MET A 354 -8.85 -7.12 -14.88
N ARG A 355 -10.05 -7.54 -15.26
CA ARG A 355 -10.40 -7.96 -16.63
C ARG A 355 -10.63 -6.76 -17.57
N SER A 356 -10.93 -5.59 -17.00
CA SER A 356 -11.21 -4.37 -17.75
C SER A 356 -9.92 -3.57 -17.98
N PRO A 357 -9.49 -3.38 -19.24
CA PRO A 357 -8.29 -2.59 -19.52
C PRO A 357 -8.46 -1.12 -19.12
N LEU A 358 -9.70 -0.59 -19.13
CA LEU A 358 -9.97 0.76 -18.65
C LEU A 358 -9.80 0.85 -17.13
N HIS A 359 -10.34 -0.10 -16.35
CA HIS A 359 -10.21 -0.05 -14.89
C HIS A 359 -8.75 -0.21 -14.46
N MET A 360 -8.00 -1.10 -15.12
CA MET A 360 -6.57 -1.28 -14.82
C MET A 360 -5.71 -0.07 -15.25
N LEU A 361 -6.09 0.61 -16.33
CA LEU A 361 -5.49 1.90 -16.69
C LEU A 361 -5.78 2.96 -15.61
N GLN A 362 -7.02 3.07 -15.13
CA GLN A 362 -7.37 4.00 -14.05
C GLN A 362 -6.66 3.66 -12.73
N TYR A 363 -6.51 2.38 -12.40
CA TYR A 363 -5.71 1.94 -11.25
C TYR A 363 -4.25 2.39 -11.37
N TYR A 364 -3.64 2.24 -12.55
CA TYR A 364 -2.29 2.77 -12.81
C TYR A 364 -2.23 4.29 -12.67
N LEU A 365 -3.20 5.02 -13.24
CA LEU A 365 -3.26 6.48 -13.14
C LEU A 365 -3.41 6.95 -11.69
N LEU A 366 -4.15 6.21 -10.87
CA LEU A 366 -4.25 6.44 -9.42
C LEU A 366 -2.90 6.25 -8.73
N MET A 367 -2.21 5.15 -8.97
CA MET A 367 -0.85 4.96 -8.45
C MET A 367 0.10 6.07 -8.93
N ASN A 368 -0.07 6.52 -10.17
CA ASN A 368 0.75 7.60 -10.70
C ASN A 368 0.51 8.92 -9.93
N ALA A 369 -0.76 9.31 -9.78
CA ALA A 369 -1.18 10.51 -9.04
C ALA A 369 -0.78 10.45 -7.56
N VAL A 370 -0.98 9.30 -6.91
CA VAL A 370 -0.53 9.06 -5.54
C VAL A 370 0.99 9.17 -5.43
N GLY A 371 1.75 8.68 -6.40
CA GLY A 371 3.21 8.89 -6.40
C GLY A 371 3.62 10.36 -6.50
N LYS A 372 2.89 11.20 -7.24
CA LYS A 372 3.11 12.66 -7.25
C LYS A 372 2.81 13.27 -5.88
N LEU A 373 1.77 12.81 -5.19
CA LEU A 373 1.47 13.22 -3.81
C LEU A 373 2.57 12.75 -2.84
N ALA A 374 3.06 11.54 -2.99
CA ALA A 374 4.12 10.96 -2.18
C ALA A 374 5.43 11.76 -2.32
N GLN A 375 5.77 12.25 -3.52
CA GLN A 375 6.91 13.16 -3.72
C GLN A 375 6.73 14.49 -2.95
N LYS A 376 5.52 15.04 -2.90
CA LYS A 376 5.23 16.23 -2.06
C LYS A 376 5.44 15.91 -0.58
N TYR A 377 4.97 14.74 -0.13
CA TYR A 377 5.20 14.30 1.24
C TYR A 377 6.68 14.08 1.55
N LYS A 378 7.45 13.48 0.63
CA LYS A 378 8.91 13.34 0.76
C LYS A 378 9.57 14.69 1.07
N LYS A 379 9.32 15.69 0.22
CA LYS A 379 9.88 17.05 0.40
C LYS A 379 9.48 17.65 1.74
N GLN A 380 8.20 17.59 2.11
CA GLN A 380 7.73 18.09 3.41
C GLN A 380 8.43 17.40 4.59
N ILE A 381 8.62 16.09 4.50
CA ILE A 381 9.30 15.31 5.54
C ILE A 381 10.77 15.76 5.63
N GLU A 382 11.48 15.80 4.52
CA GLU A 382 12.91 16.17 4.49
C GLU A 382 13.15 17.62 4.94
N GLU A 383 12.26 18.55 4.60
CA GLU A 383 12.37 19.97 4.95
C GLU A 383 11.97 20.27 6.40
N GLU A 384 10.87 19.68 6.88
CA GLU A 384 10.25 20.11 8.14
C GLU A 384 10.55 19.19 9.34
N TYR A 385 11.11 18.00 9.13
CA TYR A 385 11.11 17.00 10.19
C TYR A 385 11.81 17.41 11.47
N LYS A 386 12.92 18.16 11.40
CA LYS A 386 13.63 18.58 12.63
C LYS A 386 12.71 19.42 13.49
N ALA A 387 12.01 20.38 12.89
CA ALA A 387 11.07 21.24 13.59
C ALA A 387 9.86 20.45 14.12
N GLN A 388 9.28 19.59 13.27
CA GLN A 388 8.14 18.75 13.66
C GLN A 388 8.52 17.79 14.79
N LEU A 389 9.68 17.14 14.71
CA LEU A 389 10.15 16.19 15.71
C LEU A 389 10.45 16.87 17.05
N ILE A 390 11.12 18.03 17.05
CA ILE A 390 11.35 18.82 18.28
C ILE A 390 10.01 19.21 18.93
N LYS A 391 9.04 19.62 18.11
CA LYS A 391 7.70 19.95 18.58
C LYS A 391 7.00 18.72 19.16
N GLN A 392 7.01 17.59 18.47
CA GLN A 392 6.38 16.35 18.94
C GLN A 392 7.04 15.84 20.24
N MET A 393 8.38 15.88 20.35
CA MET A 393 9.10 15.49 21.57
C MET A 393 8.74 16.37 22.76
N ARG A 394 8.49 17.67 22.54
CA ARG A 394 8.08 18.61 23.59
C ARG A 394 6.62 18.43 23.98
N ASP A 395 5.75 18.35 22.99
CA ASP A 395 4.31 18.48 23.20
C ASP A 395 3.67 17.15 23.60
N SER A 396 4.28 16.02 23.24
CA SER A 396 3.64 14.70 23.35
C SER A 396 4.66 13.55 23.31
N TYR A 397 5.47 13.45 24.36
CA TYR A 397 6.42 12.34 24.53
C TYR A 397 5.72 10.97 24.45
N GLU A 398 4.45 10.90 24.84
CA GLU A 398 3.57 9.73 24.73
C GLU A 398 3.46 9.17 23.30
N TYR A 399 3.71 9.97 22.26
CA TYR A 399 3.69 9.48 20.87
C TYR A 399 4.90 8.61 20.48
N TYR A 400 5.98 8.66 21.25
CA TYR A 400 7.16 7.83 21.04
C TYR A 400 7.08 6.51 21.80
N GLU A 401 6.15 6.41 22.74
CA GLU A 401 5.75 5.16 23.36
C GLU A 401 4.69 4.54 22.46
N TRP A 402 5.13 3.70 21.51
CA TRP A 402 4.21 2.78 20.84
C TRP A 402 3.35 2.12 21.93
N PRO A 403 2.03 2.04 21.79
CA PRO A 403 1.15 1.55 22.86
C PRO A 403 1.70 0.26 23.49
N GLY A 404 2.18 0.28 24.75
CA GLY A 404 2.71 -0.91 25.42
C GLY A 404 4.23 -1.12 25.37
N GLN A 405 5.06 -0.12 25.05
CA GLN A 405 6.45 -0.13 25.52
C GLN A 405 6.45 0.08 27.03
N SER A 406 6.20 -0.99 27.80
CA SER A 406 6.39 -0.95 29.25
C SER A 406 7.83 -0.51 29.51
N ARG A 407 8.01 0.68 30.10
CA ARG A 407 9.25 0.96 30.81
C ARG A 407 9.38 -0.16 31.82
N ALA A 408 10.40 -1.01 31.67
CA ALA A 408 10.91 -1.72 32.81
C ALA A 408 11.39 -0.64 33.77
N HIS A 409 10.47 -0.11 34.58
CA HIS A 409 10.83 0.66 35.74
C HIS A 409 11.62 -0.31 36.59
N GLY A 410 12.94 -0.18 36.54
CA GLY A 410 13.84 -0.81 37.49
C GLY A 410 13.42 -0.32 38.86
N SER A 411 12.51 -1.07 39.48
CA SER A 411 12.34 -1.06 40.91
C SER A 411 13.61 -1.70 41.47
N ASP A 412 14.65 -0.89 41.61
CA ASP A 412 15.77 -1.11 42.52
C ASP A 412 15.22 -1.07 43.95
N THR A 413 14.47 -2.10 44.32
CA THR A 413 14.35 -2.48 45.72
C THR A 413 15.55 -3.33 46.06
N SER A 414 16.61 -2.62 46.46
CA SER A 414 17.57 -3.07 47.46
C SER A 414 16.86 -3.88 48.55
N MET A 415 17.08 -5.18 48.54
CA MET A 415 16.84 -6.07 49.67
C MET A 415 18.12 -6.87 49.89
N HIS A 416 18.93 -6.35 50.81
CA HIS A 416 19.89 -7.13 51.57
C HIS A 416 19.21 -8.39 52.10
N SER A 417 19.77 -9.57 51.82
CA SER A 417 19.57 -10.76 52.64
C SER A 417 20.70 -11.76 52.45
N ASN A 418 21.68 -11.66 53.32
CA ASN A 418 22.40 -12.71 54.04
C ASN A 418 22.42 -14.15 53.47
N VAL A 419 23.65 -14.57 53.20
CA VAL A 419 24.15 -15.95 53.14
C VAL A 419 23.80 -16.71 54.44
N PRO A 420 23.45 -18.00 54.33
CA PRO A 420 24.26 -19.00 55.03
C PRO A 420 24.71 -20.14 54.12
N THR A 421 25.99 -20.46 54.30
CA THR A 421 26.75 -21.57 53.74
C THR A 421 26.13 -22.93 54.09
N SER A 422 26.03 -23.83 53.11
CA SER A 422 26.02 -25.28 53.37
C SER A 422 26.90 -26.00 52.34
N GLN A 423 27.95 -26.65 52.86
CA GLN A 423 28.80 -27.60 52.16
C GLN A 423 27.97 -28.76 51.58
N GLY A 424 28.37 -29.28 50.42
CA GLY A 424 27.86 -30.56 49.93
C GLY A 424 28.17 -30.87 48.47
N SER A 425 29.32 -31.50 48.26
CA SER A 425 29.54 -32.62 47.31
C SER A 425 29.21 -32.44 45.82
N LEU A 426 30.28 -32.32 45.02
CA LEU A 426 30.32 -32.74 43.61
C LEU A 426 29.91 -34.22 43.47
N PRO A 427 29.23 -34.61 42.37
CA PRO A 427 30.00 -35.32 41.34
C PRO A 427 29.57 -35.08 39.88
N ARG A 428 30.58 -35.30 39.03
CA ARG A 428 30.58 -35.92 37.68
C ARG A 428 29.86 -35.24 36.50
N VAL A 429 30.73 -34.71 35.65
CA VAL A 429 30.64 -34.52 34.20
C VAL A 429 29.85 -35.64 33.50
N GLY A 430 28.74 -35.26 32.89
CA GLY A 430 27.97 -36.07 31.94
C GLY A 430 28.11 -35.51 30.53
N ARG A 431 28.49 -36.39 29.61
CA ARG A 431 28.74 -36.18 28.17
C ARG A 431 27.61 -35.42 27.45
N GLN A 432 28.02 -34.48 26.63
CA GLN A 432 27.26 -33.88 25.53
C GLN A 432 27.12 -34.94 24.42
N GLN A 433 25.89 -35.41 24.17
CA GLN A 433 25.59 -36.24 23.00
C GLN A 433 25.14 -35.33 21.85
N ASN A 434 25.92 -35.36 20.77
CA ASN A 434 25.55 -34.86 19.46
C ASN A 434 24.42 -35.71 18.89
N CYS A 435 23.30 -35.09 18.53
CA CYS A 435 22.30 -35.67 17.64
C CYS A 435 22.57 -35.18 16.21
N THR A 436 23.30 -35.98 15.45
CA THR A 436 23.27 -35.98 13.99
C THR A 436 22.31 -37.10 13.56
N SER A 437 21.12 -36.74 13.07
CA SER A 437 20.27 -37.65 12.31
C SER A 437 20.51 -37.39 10.83
N GLN A 438 21.25 -38.31 10.24
CA GLN A 438 21.50 -38.47 8.82
C GLN A 438 20.36 -39.36 8.29
N GLU A 439 19.47 -38.82 7.47
CA GLU A 439 18.53 -39.62 6.68
C GLU A 439 19.11 -39.80 5.27
N GLU A 440 19.24 -41.08 4.90
CA GLU A 440 19.71 -41.59 3.62
C GLU A 440 18.76 -41.20 2.48
N CYS A 441 19.30 -40.55 1.45
CA CYS A 441 18.73 -40.59 0.11
C CYS A 441 19.66 -41.42 -0.78
N GLY A 442 19.08 -42.41 -1.48
CA GLY A 442 19.76 -43.34 -2.38
C GLY A 442 20.35 -42.68 -3.65
N PRO A 443 20.99 -43.50 -4.51
CA PRO A 443 21.98 -43.02 -5.47
C PRO A 443 21.32 -42.34 -6.67
N TYR A 444 21.90 -41.22 -7.09
CA TYR A 444 21.61 -40.55 -8.36
C TYR A 444 22.58 -41.10 -9.42
N GLU A 445 22.05 -41.62 -10.52
CA GLU A 445 22.84 -42.04 -11.68
C GLU A 445 23.45 -40.82 -12.38
N GLU A 446 24.76 -40.88 -12.57
CA GLU A 446 25.59 -39.88 -13.24
C GLU A 446 25.55 -40.13 -14.76
N ILE A 447 24.81 -39.29 -15.49
CA ILE A 447 24.85 -39.27 -16.95
C ILE A 447 25.91 -38.24 -17.38
N SER A 448 27.09 -38.76 -17.74
CA SER A 448 28.16 -38.02 -18.39
C SER A 448 27.75 -37.57 -19.79
N TYR A 449 27.84 -36.26 -20.05
CA TYR A 449 27.87 -35.70 -21.41
C TYR A 449 29.28 -35.21 -21.71
N GLU A 450 29.94 -35.84 -22.67
CA GLU A 450 31.15 -35.32 -23.32
C GLU A 450 30.80 -34.13 -24.25
N PRO A 451 31.67 -33.11 -24.37
CA PRO A 451 31.65 -32.21 -25.51
C PRO A 451 32.88 -32.47 -26.40
N GLY A 452 32.62 -32.92 -27.63
CA GLY A 452 33.60 -32.92 -28.71
C GLY A 452 33.07 -32.12 -29.89
N VAL A 453 33.46 -30.86 -30.03
CA VAL A 453 33.44 -30.14 -31.32
C VAL A 453 34.63 -29.18 -31.39
N GLN A 454 35.41 -29.34 -32.46
CA GLN A 454 36.59 -28.56 -32.83
C GLN A 454 36.19 -27.13 -33.22
N THR A 455 37.00 -26.14 -32.80
CA THR A 455 36.98 -24.79 -33.40
C THR A 455 38.28 -24.58 -34.18
N ALA A 456 38.13 -24.32 -35.47
CA ALA A 456 39.17 -23.74 -36.32
C ALA A 456 39.12 -22.21 -36.14
N GLY A 457 40.29 -21.58 -35.99
CA GLY A 457 40.41 -20.16 -35.68
C GLY A 457 40.16 -19.24 -36.86
N VAL A 458 39.76 -18.01 -36.55
CA VAL A 458 39.97 -16.79 -37.38
C VAL A 458 40.17 -15.60 -36.42
N GLU A 459 40.94 -14.63 -36.92
CA GLU A 459 41.76 -13.63 -36.26
C GLU A 459 41.04 -12.51 -35.48
N ALA A 460 41.85 -11.90 -34.61
CA ALA A 460 41.56 -10.74 -33.80
C ALA A 460 41.34 -9.45 -34.62
N THR A 461 40.36 -8.65 -34.18
CA THR A 461 40.42 -7.19 -34.29
C THR A 461 39.78 -6.60 -33.03
N GLY A 462 40.58 -5.82 -32.30
CA GLY A 462 40.21 -5.21 -31.03
C GLY A 462 39.30 -4.01 -31.20
N GLY A 463 38.30 -3.92 -30.32
CA GLY A 463 37.52 -2.72 -30.04
C GLY A 463 37.13 -2.77 -28.56
N SER A 464 37.78 -1.97 -27.73
CA SER A 464 37.48 -1.82 -26.31
C SER A 464 36.22 -0.95 -26.18
N LEU A 465 35.12 -1.54 -25.70
CA LEU A 465 33.93 -0.82 -25.26
C LEU A 465 33.96 -0.80 -23.73
N GLU A 466 34.12 0.38 -23.16
CA GLU A 466 33.96 0.63 -21.72
C GLU A 466 32.48 0.47 -21.35
N PHE A 467 32.19 -0.50 -20.47
CA PHE A 467 30.89 -0.61 -19.82
C PHE A 467 30.83 0.36 -18.63
N PRO A 468 29.71 1.08 -18.41
CA PRO A 468 29.54 1.86 -17.19
C PRO A 468 29.49 0.92 -15.98
N GLN A 469 30.14 1.35 -14.90
CA GLN A 469 30.18 0.67 -13.61
C GLN A 469 28.79 0.22 -13.16
N VAL A 470 28.64 -1.09 -12.95
CA VAL A 470 27.54 -1.64 -12.16
C VAL A 470 27.71 -1.15 -10.73
N GLU A 471 26.88 -0.21 -10.28
CA GLU A 471 26.76 0.10 -8.87
C GLU A 471 26.34 -1.17 -8.13
N GLN A 472 27.20 -1.61 -7.22
CA GLN A 472 26.99 -2.77 -6.38
C GLN A 472 25.82 -2.45 -5.43
N LEU A 473 24.62 -2.94 -5.76
CA LEU A 473 23.47 -2.91 -4.87
C LEU A 473 23.87 -3.55 -3.54
N GLY A 474 23.72 -2.81 -2.45
CA GLY A 474 24.11 -3.25 -1.11
C GLY A 474 23.50 -4.59 -0.71
N SER A 475 24.21 -5.29 0.18
CA SER A 475 23.85 -6.57 0.81
C SER A 475 22.34 -6.79 0.97
N VAL A 476 21.78 -7.76 0.26
CA VAL A 476 20.38 -8.18 0.36
C VAL A 476 20.24 -9.23 1.47
N ASP A 477 19.25 -9.03 2.36
CA ASP A 477 18.92 -9.92 3.49
C ASP A 477 18.42 -11.31 3.00
N PRO A 478 18.91 -12.44 3.57
CA PRO A 478 18.48 -13.80 3.21
C PRO A 478 16.98 -14.10 3.42
N GLY A 479 16.22 -13.25 4.11
CA GLY A 479 14.77 -13.40 4.30
C GLY A 479 13.89 -12.77 3.22
N CYS A 480 14.45 -11.92 2.35
CA CYS A 480 13.69 -11.21 1.32
C CYS A 480 13.83 -11.90 -0.04
N LYS A 481 12.73 -12.35 -0.63
CA LYS A 481 12.71 -12.77 -2.04
C LYS A 481 12.74 -11.53 -2.92
N VAL A 482 13.94 -11.12 -3.35
CA VAL A 482 14.05 -10.20 -4.48
C VAL A 482 13.92 -11.03 -5.74
N ARG A 483 12.73 -11.06 -6.34
CA ARG A 483 12.59 -11.57 -7.71
C ARG A 483 13.20 -10.51 -8.62
N ASN A 484 14.38 -10.80 -9.15
CA ASN A 484 14.91 -10.05 -10.29
C ASN A 484 14.03 -10.41 -11.47
N TYR A 485 13.05 -9.56 -11.75
CA TYR A 485 12.39 -9.59 -13.04
C TYR A 485 13.42 -9.12 -14.05
N LEU A 486 13.88 -10.05 -14.89
CA LEU A 486 14.46 -9.66 -16.18
C LEU A 486 13.34 -8.98 -16.96
N VAL A 487 13.22 -7.67 -16.75
CA VAL A 487 12.67 -6.79 -17.77
C VAL A 487 13.62 -7.01 -18.94
N ASN A 488 13.15 -7.66 -20.00
CA ASN A 488 13.79 -7.53 -21.30
C ASN A 488 13.72 -6.05 -21.63
N SER A 489 14.75 -5.31 -21.25
CA SER A 489 15.06 -3.99 -21.75
C SER A 489 14.90 -4.08 -23.26
N GLY A 490 13.97 -3.31 -23.83
CA GLY A 490 13.74 -3.30 -25.26
C GLY A 490 15.05 -3.08 -26.04
N PRO A 491 15.12 -3.52 -27.30
CA PRO A 491 16.34 -3.39 -28.07
C PRO A 491 16.70 -1.91 -28.20
N GLU A 492 17.95 -1.59 -27.88
CA GLU A 492 18.58 -0.36 -28.34
C GLU A 492 18.35 -0.26 -29.86
N ILE A 493 18.09 0.97 -30.28
CA ILE A 493 17.70 1.40 -31.62
C ILE A 493 18.58 0.72 -32.67
N TYR A 494 18.04 -0.29 -33.35
CA TYR A 494 18.56 -0.71 -34.65
C TYR A 494 17.94 0.22 -35.70
N GLU A 495 18.75 1.13 -36.23
CA GLU A 495 18.44 1.76 -37.52
C GLU A 495 18.37 0.66 -38.58
N PRO A 496 17.30 0.58 -39.40
CA PRO A 496 17.28 -0.34 -40.52
C PRO A 496 18.27 0.16 -41.57
N LEU A 497 19.22 -0.70 -41.96
CA LEU A 497 20.10 -0.46 -43.11
C LEU A 497 19.25 -0.30 -44.39
N PRO A 498 19.64 0.58 -45.32
CA PRO A 498 18.91 0.79 -46.57
C PRO A 498 18.82 -0.50 -47.38
N SER A 499 17.60 -0.83 -47.79
CA SER A 499 17.27 -2.02 -48.56
C SER A 499 17.51 -1.78 -50.04
N ASP A 500 18.76 -1.57 -50.47
CA ASP A 500 19.12 -1.55 -51.90
C ASP A 500 20.60 -1.92 -52.05
N GLN A 501 20.85 -3.18 -52.44
CA GLN A 501 22.01 -3.69 -53.22
C GLN A 501 22.32 -5.11 -52.78
N PHE A 502 21.82 -6.10 -53.54
CA PHE A 502 22.57 -7.29 -53.92
C PHE A 502 21.93 -7.86 -55.19
N ASP A 503 22.43 -7.43 -56.34
CA ASP A 503 22.39 -8.23 -57.56
C ASP A 503 23.43 -9.34 -57.39
N TYR A 504 23.02 -10.59 -57.62
CA TYR A 504 23.93 -11.72 -57.79
C TYR A 504 23.93 -12.13 -59.26
N ASP A 505 25.10 -12.04 -59.89
CA ASP A 505 25.52 -12.88 -61.02
C ASP A 505 25.97 -14.26 -60.50
#